data_AF-A0A101HGN5-F1
#
_entry.id   AF-A0A101HGN5-F1
#
_cell.length_a   1.000
_cell.length_b   1.000
_cell.length_c   1.000
_cell.angle_alpha   90.00
_cell.angle_beta   90.00
_cell.angle_gamma   90.00
#
_symmetry.space_group_name_H-M   'P 1'
#
loop_
_entity.id
_entity.type
_entity.pdbx_description
1 polymer ?
#
loop_
_entity_poly.entity_id
_entity_poly.type
_entity_poly.pdbx_seq_one_letter_code
_entity_poly.pdbx_strand_id
1 'polypeptide(L)' 'ATSLALRSMGDIYRKEGDLGKAIDYYRQALEAGSKVKNLFRMTYAQHSLGKTYATMGRVDSARRYVTASLEN' A
#
# COMPACT_ATOMS: atom_id res chain seq x y z
N ALA A 1 11.43 -5.22 -9.87
CA ALA A 1 11.85 -4.50 -8.66
C ALA A 1 11.41 -5.28 -7.43
N THR A 2 12.20 -5.33 -6.35
CA THR A 2 11.79 -5.99 -5.11
C THR A 2 10.61 -5.23 -4.49
N SER A 3 9.61 -5.92 -3.91
CA SER A 3 8.44 -5.24 -3.33
C SER A 3 8.81 -4.21 -2.24
N LEU A 4 9.98 -4.38 -1.61
CA LEU A 4 10.53 -3.44 -0.63
C LEU A 4 10.91 -2.11 -1.26
N ALA A 5 11.52 -2.11 -2.45
CA ALA A 5 11.86 -0.89 -3.16
C ALA A 5 10.58 -0.12 -3.57
N LEU A 6 9.58 -0.84 -4.10
CA LEU A 6 8.28 -0.27 -4.45
C LEU A 6 7.58 0.34 -3.22
N ARG A 7 7.58 -0.38 -2.09
CA ARG A 7 7.07 0.12 -0.81
C ARG A 7 7.78 1.40 -0.37
N SER A 8 9.12 1.44 -0.44
CA SER A 8 9.90 2.63 -0.07
C SER A 8 9.58 3.83 -0.98
N MET A 9 9.41 3.62 -2.29
CA MET A 9 8.97 4.68 -3.20
C MET A 9 7.59 5.22 -2.83
N GLY A 10 6.65 4.32 -2.50
CA GLY A 10 5.33 4.72 -2.00
C GLY A 10 5.41 5.55 -0.73
N ASP A 11 6.28 5.18 0.22
CA ASP A 11 6.51 5.94 1.46
C ASP A 11 7.07 7.34 1.20
N ILE A 12 7.97 7.48 0.23
CA ILE A 12 8.54 8.77 -0.18
C ILE A 12 7.44 9.67 -0.74
N TYR A 13 6.71 9.21 -1.77
CA TYR A 13 5.66 10.01 -2.38
C TYR A 13 4.53 10.35 -1.41
N ARG A 14 4.19 9.44 -0.49
CA ARG A 14 3.20 9.72 0.56
C ARG A 14 3.66 10.86 1.49
N LYS A 15 4.95 10.92 1.82
CA LYS A 15 5.53 11.99 2.65
C LYS A 15 5.63 13.31 1.89
N GLU A 16 5.84 13.27 0.58
CA GLU A 16 5.83 14.44 -0.30
C GLU A 16 4.41 14.97 -0.59
N GLY A 17 3.37 14.21 -0.22
CA GLY A 17 1.98 14.59 -0.45
C GLY A 17 1.45 14.18 -1.83
N ASP A 18 2.27 13.57 -2.69
CA ASP A 18 1.82 12.94 -3.93
C ASP A 18 1.17 11.58 -3.64
N LEU A 19 -0.03 11.64 -3.06
CA LEU A 19 -0.79 10.46 -2.64
C LEU A 19 -1.17 9.57 -3.83
N GLY A 20 -1.30 10.14 -5.04
CA GLY A 20 -1.58 9.41 -6.27
C GLY A 20 -0.44 8.45 -6.61
N LYS A 21 0.79 8.97 -6.72
CA LYS A 21 1.96 8.11 -6.96
C LYS A 21 2.19 7.13 -5.82
N ALA A 22 1.97 7.54 -4.57
CA ALA A 22 2.10 6.64 -3.43
C ALA A 22 1.21 5.40 -3.59
N ILE A 23 -0.05 5.59 -3.99
CA ILE A 23 -1.00 4.50 -4.26
C ILE A 23 -0.47 3.57 -5.36
N ASP A 24 0.02 4.12 -6.46
CA ASP A 24 0.51 3.31 -7.59
C ASP A 24 1.70 2.43 -7.18
N TYR A 25 2.64 2.97 -6.41
CA TYR A 25 3.78 2.20 -5.90
C TYR A 25 3.37 1.14 -4.88
N TYR A 26 2.44 1.45 -3.96
CA TYR A 26 1.96 0.45 -3.01
C TYR A 26 1.15 -0.66 -3.71
N ARG A 27 0.39 -0.37 -4.77
CA ARG A 27 -0.29 -1.39 -5.59
C ARG A 27 0.70 -2.31 -6.30
N GLN A 28 1.75 -1.75 -6.89
CA GLN A 28 2.83 -2.56 -7.48
C GLN A 28 3.53 -3.42 -6.42
N ALA A 29 3.76 -2.88 -5.21
CA ALA A 29 4.33 -3.65 -4.10
C ALA A 29 3.42 -4.82 -3.67
N LEU A 30 2.11 -4.59 -3.64
CA LEU A 30 1.10 -5.60 -3.33
C LEU A 30 1.09 -6.71 -4.40
N GLU A 31 1.09 -6.34 -5.69
CA GLU A 31 1.14 -7.30 -6.79
C GLU A 31 2.44 -8.14 -6.75
N ALA A 32 3.57 -7.48 -6.50
CA ALA A 32 4.86 -8.16 -6.35
C ALA A 32 4.86 -9.13 -5.15
N GLY A 33 4.28 -8.74 -4.01
CA GLY A 33 4.13 -9.59 -2.84
C GLY A 33 3.21 -10.81 -3.11
N SER A 34 2.13 -10.60 -3.85
CA SER A 34 1.18 -11.64 -4.24
C SER A 34 1.81 -12.70 -5.15
N LYS A 35 2.60 -12.29 -6.15
CA LYS A 35 3.32 -13.20 -7.06
C LYS A 35 4.25 -14.18 -6.34
N VAL A 36 4.84 -13.75 -5.22
CA VAL A 36 5.73 -14.58 -4.41
C VAL A 36 5.05 -15.14 -3.15
N LYS A 37 3.72 -15.00 -3.03
CA LYS A 37 2.91 -15.44 -1.88
C LYS A 37 3.48 -14.99 -0.52
N ASN A 38 4.06 -13.80 -0.47
CA ASN A 38 4.65 -13.27 0.76
C ASN A 38 3.62 -12.39 1.47
N LEU A 39 2.97 -12.99 2.46
CA LEU A 39 1.91 -12.37 3.25
C LEU A 39 2.35 -11.06 3.90
N PHE A 40 3.53 -11.06 4.54
CA PHE A 40 4.07 -9.86 5.20
C PHE A 40 4.19 -8.65 4.25
N ARG A 41 4.66 -8.89 3.01
CA ARG A 41 4.78 -7.83 1.99
C ARG A 41 3.40 -7.35 1.53
N MET A 42 2.42 -8.24 1.44
CA MET A 42 1.04 -7.91 1.06
C MET A 42 0.36 -7.09 2.16
N THR A 43 0.40 -7.56 3.41
CA THR A 43 -0.16 -6.90 4.59
C THR A 43 0.39 -5.48 4.73
N TYR A 44 1.70 -5.29 4.56
CA TYR A 44 2.30 -3.95 4.63
C TYR A 44 1.76 -3.04 3.51
N ALA A 45 1.74 -3.52 2.27
CA ALA A 45 1.29 -2.72 1.13
C ALA A 45 -0.20 -2.34 1.27
N GLN A 46 -1.05 -3.27 1.73
CA GLN A 46 -2.46 -3.03 2.02
C GLN A 46 -2.63 -2.00 3.15
N HIS A 47 -1.91 -2.14 4.25
CA HIS A 47 -1.95 -1.17 5.35
C HIS A 47 -1.52 0.23 4.88
N SER A 48 -0.46 0.34 4.08
CA SER A 48 -0.01 1.61 3.51
C SER A 48 -1.01 2.22 2.55
N LEU A 49 -1.69 1.42 1.72
CA LEU A 49 -2.81 1.88 0.89
C LEU A 49 -3.95 2.41 1.76
N GLY A 50 -4.32 1.68 2.81
CA GLY A 50 -5.34 2.08 3.77
C GLY A 50 -5.06 3.44 4.39
N LYS A 51 -3.83 3.64 4.91
CA LYS A 51 -3.38 4.92 5.44
C LYS A 51 -3.40 6.04 4.40
N THR A 52 -2.96 5.77 3.18
CA THR A 52 -2.92 6.78 2.12
C THR A 52 -4.32 7.24 1.71
N TYR A 53 -5.26 6.30 1.56
CA TYR A 53 -6.66 6.65 1.31
C TYR A 53 -7.31 7.39 2.47
N ALA A 54 -6.95 7.09 3.72
CA ALA A 54 -7.41 7.84 4.88
C ALA A 54 -6.92 9.30 4.83
N THR A 55 -5.65 9.52 4.46
CA THR A 55 -5.10 10.87 4.25
C THR A 55 -5.84 11.65 3.15
N MET A 56 -6.37 10.97 2.13
CA MET A 56 -7.20 11.58 1.08
C MET A 56 -8.66 11.83 1.49
N GLY A 57 -9.07 11.48 2.72
CA GLY A 57 -10.48 11.52 3.14
C GLY A 57 -11.35 10.42 2.52
N ARG A 58 -10.77 9.44 1.82
CA ARG A 58 -11.49 8.33 1.17
C ARG A 58 -11.69 7.16 2.13
N VAL A 59 -12.58 7.37 3.11
CA VAL A 59 -12.77 6.45 4.25
C VAL A 59 -13.16 5.04 3.83
N ASP A 60 -14.02 4.86 2.82
CA ASP A 60 -14.45 3.53 2.37
C ASP A 60 -13.29 2.72 1.81
N SER A 61 -12.45 3.37 0.99
CA SER A 61 -11.25 2.75 0.42
C SER A 61 -10.24 2.43 1.53
N ALA A 62 -10.05 3.36 2.47
CA ALA A 62 -9.18 3.14 3.61
C ALA A 62 -9.59 1.91 4.43
N ARG A 63 -10.87 1.83 4.81
CA ARG A 63 -11.43 0.70 5.57
C ARG A 63 -11.20 -0.61 4.84
N ARG A 64 -11.52 -0.68 3.55
CA ARG A 64 -11.32 -1.89 2.74
C ARG A 64 -9.89 -2.40 2.80
N TYR A 65 -8.90 -1.52 2.60
CA TYR A 65 -7.50 -1.93 2.58
C TYR A 65 -6.94 -2.26 3.96
N VAL A 66 -7.37 -1.55 5.01
CA VAL A 66 -6.99 -1.88 6.40
C VAL A 66 -7.58 -3.23 6.81
N THR A 67 -8.86 -3.49 6.53
CA THR A 67 -9.49 -4.78 6.83
C THR A 67 -8.79 -5.91 6.08
N ALA A 68 -8.52 -5.73 4.79
CA ALA A 68 -7.77 -6.72 4.02
C ALA A 68 -6.36 -6.99 4.60
N SER A 69 -5.70 -5.99 5.21
CA SER A 69 -4.39 -6.19 5.84
C SER A 69 -4.45 -6.98 7.15
N LEU A 70 -5.63 -7.09 7.79
CA LEU A 70 -5.82 -7.83 9.05
C LEU A 70 -6.29 -9.27 8.80
N GLU A 71 -6.97 -9.51 7.69
CA GLU A 71 -7.46 -10.84 7.30
C GLU A 71 -6.39 -11.72 6.65
N ASN A 72 -5.28 -11.11 6.22
CA ASN A 72 -4.11 -11.75 5.62
C ASN A 72 -3.02 -11.96 6.66
#